data_AF-A0A8T5FB35-F1
#
_entry.id   AF-A0A8T5FB35-F1
#
_cell.length_a   1.000
_cell.length_b   1.000
_cell.length_c   1.000
_cell.angle_alpha   90.00
_cell.angle_beta   90.00
_cell.angle_gamma   90.00
#
_symmetry.space_group_name_H-M   'P 1'
#
loop_
_entity.id
_entity.type
_entity.pdbx_description
1 polymer ?
#
loop_
_entity_poly.entity_id
_entity_poly.type
_entity_poly.pdbx_seq_one_letter_code
_entity_poly.pdbx_strand_id
1 'polypeptide(L)'
;MDSDVQTIQSLYESFIADMIKIAPKVEPILLLKAMRLEKMFDGESPHVHMEIDFTDDVDINIPKYQISENYAVTTSVHRWVKTKLVVSGKMSVDKILEIANHEKVTKIIGYANAAHY
;
A
#
# COMPACT_ATOMS: atom_id res chain seq x y z
N MET A 1 26.91 -10.50 18.95
CA MET A 1 25.48 -10.87 19.11
C MET A 1 24.64 -9.67 19.50
N ASP A 2 24.76 -9.13 20.72
CA ASP A 2 23.96 -7.94 21.09
C ASP A 2 24.26 -6.69 20.25
N SER A 3 25.54 -6.48 19.87
CA SER A 3 25.95 -5.40 18.97
C SER A 3 25.36 -5.51 17.56
N ASP A 4 25.23 -6.75 17.05
CA ASP A 4 24.76 -7.03 15.70
C ASP A 4 23.25 -6.80 15.62
N VAL A 5 22.51 -7.23 16.65
CA VAL A 5 21.06 -6.98 16.77
C VAL A 5 20.78 -5.48 16.88
N GLN A 6 21.53 -4.74 17.70
CA GLN A 6 21.38 -3.28 17.80
C GLN A 6 21.66 -2.56 16.49
N THR A 7 22.65 -3.02 15.72
CA THR A 7 22.95 -2.48 14.39
C THR A 7 21.80 -2.72 13.43
N ILE A 8 21.25 -3.96 13.39
CA ILE A 8 20.09 -4.30 12.55
C ILE A 8 18.87 -3.46 12.93
N GLN A 9 18.60 -3.29 14.24
CA GLN A 9 17.50 -2.45 14.73
C GLN A 9 17.65 -1.00 14.27
N SER A 10 18.85 -0.43 14.41
CA SER A 10 19.12 0.95 14.00
C SER A 10 18.92 1.17 12.49
N LEU A 11 19.35 0.20 11.68
CA LEU A 11 19.13 0.22 10.23
C LEU A 11 17.64 0.14 9.88
N TYR A 12 16.91 -0.75 10.55
CA TYR A 12 15.46 -0.89 10.36
C TYR A 12 14.71 0.39 10.73
N GLU A 13 14.99 0.96 11.90
CA GLU A 13 14.33 2.20 12.35
C GLU A 13 14.60 3.37 11.39
N SER A 14 15.85 3.52 10.94
CA SER A 14 16.23 4.56 9.98
C SER A 14 15.48 4.38 8.65
N PHE A 15 15.45 3.14 8.14
CA PHE A 15 14.75 2.81 6.91
C PHE A 15 13.24 3.11 7.00
N ILE A 16 12.58 2.68 8.08
CA ILE A 16 11.15 2.96 8.31
C ILE A 16 10.91 4.47 8.42
N ALA A 17 11.76 5.21 9.14
CA ALA A 17 11.63 6.66 9.28
C ALA A 17 11.71 7.37 7.92
N ASP A 18 12.63 6.95 7.04
CA ASP A 18 12.75 7.54 5.70
C ASP A 18 11.58 7.17 4.80
N MET A 19 11.04 5.95 4.90
CA MET A 19 9.81 5.59 4.18
C MET A 19 8.61 6.45 4.59
N ILE A 20 8.45 6.74 5.90
CA ILE A 20 7.37 7.61 6.39
C ILE A 20 7.52 9.02 5.81
N LYS A 21 8.75 9.54 5.68
CA LYS A 21 8.98 10.86 5.08
C LYS A 21 8.65 10.87 3.58
N ILE A 22 9.00 9.82 2.85
CA ILE A 22 8.84 9.74 1.39
C ILE A 22 7.39 9.45 1.00
N ALA A 23 6.72 8.54 1.71
CA ALA A 23 5.37 8.08 1.43
C ALA A 23 4.47 8.19 2.68
N PRO A 24 4.20 9.41 3.18
CA PRO A 24 3.55 9.61 4.49
C PRO A 24 2.13 9.06 4.59
N LYS A 25 1.48 8.84 3.45
CA LYS A 25 0.12 8.29 3.37
C LYS A 25 0.09 6.76 3.32
N VAL A 26 1.23 6.07 3.22
CA VAL A 26 1.28 4.60 3.06
C VAL A 26 1.98 3.97 4.25
N GLU A 27 1.41 2.89 4.77
CA GLU A 27 2.05 2.11 5.82
C GLU A 27 3.40 1.53 5.31
N PRO A 28 4.55 1.82 5.96
CA PRO A 28 5.84 1.41 5.44
C PRO A 28 6.00 -0.10 5.24
N ILE A 29 5.37 -0.90 6.10
CA ILE A 29 5.47 -2.36 6.02
C ILE A 29 4.83 -2.93 4.74
N LEU A 30 3.78 -2.28 4.23
CA LEU A 30 3.11 -2.67 2.99
C LEU A 30 4.08 -2.50 1.80
N LEU A 31 4.69 -1.32 1.70
CA LEU A 31 5.66 -1.02 0.65
C LEU A 31 6.90 -1.93 0.75
N LEU A 32 7.43 -2.16 1.95
CA LEU A 32 8.57 -3.08 2.15
C LEU A 32 8.24 -4.50 1.66
N LYS A 33 7.07 -5.03 2.02
CA LYS A 33 6.65 -6.38 1.61
C LYS A 33 6.43 -6.46 0.09
N ALA A 34 5.75 -5.47 -0.49
CA ALA A 34 5.52 -5.41 -1.94
C ALA A 34 6.86 -5.33 -2.70
N MET A 35 7.75 -4.41 -2.32
CA MET A 35 9.09 -4.27 -2.93
C MET A 35 9.91 -5.55 -2.82
N ARG A 36 9.84 -6.25 -1.68
CA ARG A 36 10.55 -7.52 -1.50
C ARG A 36 10.03 -8.57 -2.48
N LEU A 37 8.71 -8.68 -2.64
CA LEU A 37 8.09 -9.65 -3.53
C LEU A 37 8.41 -9.36 -5.00
N GLU A 38 8.35 -8.11 -5.44
CA GLU A 38 8.76 -7.70 -6.79
C GLU A 38 10.23 -8.07 -7.09
N LYS A 39 11.13 -7.91 -6.12
CA LYS A 39 12.53 -8.32 -6.27
C LYS A 39 12.74 -9.83 -6.28
N MET A 40 11.84 -10.58 -5.64
CA MET A 40 11.92 -12.05 -5.58
C MET A 40 11.33 -12.70 -6.84
N PHE A 41 10.30 -12.10 -7.43
CA PHE A 41 9.56 -12.63 -8.56
C PHE A 41 9.57 -11.61 -9.71
N ASP A 42 10.67 -11.62 -10.48
CA ASP A 42 10.84 -10.68 -11.59
C ASP A 42 9.71 -10.84 -12.63
N GLY A 43 9.15 -9.71 -13.07
CA GLY A 43 8.01 -9.66 -13.98
C GLY A 43 6.63 -9.94 -13.36
N GLU A 44 6.53 -10.24 -12.05
CA GLU A 44 5.26 -10.47 -11.38
C GLU A 44 4.94 -9.41 -10.32
N SER A 45 3.79 -8.75 -10.45
CA SER A 45 3.28 -7.86 -9.40
C SER A 45 2.71 -8.69 -8.22
N PRO A 46 3.01 -8.30 -6.98
CA PRO A 46 2.46 -8.97 -5.81
C PRO A 46 0.94 -8.81 -5.73
N HIS A 47 0.28 -9.76 -5.05
CA HIS A 47 -1.13 -9.62 -4.73
C HIS A 47 -1.27 -8.80 -3.45
N VAL A 48 -1.94 -7.65 -3.52
CA VAL A 48 -2.15 -6.77 -2.37
C VAL A 48 -3.60 -6.83 -1.89
N HIS A 49 -3.78 -6.64 -0.60
CA HIS A 49 -5.05 -6.35 0.02
C HIS A 49 -4.89 -5.09 0.87
N MET A 50 -5.56 -4.02 0.46
CA MET A 50 -5.36 -2.68 1.03
C MET A 50 -6.68 -2.04 1.44
N GLU A 51 -6.62 -1.25 2.50
CA GLU A 51 -7.65 -0.27 2.86
C GLU A 51 -7.12 1.13 2.56
N ILE A 52 -7.92 1.92 1.84
CA ILE A 52 -7.61 3.29 1.48
C ILE A 52 -8.62 4.19 2.16
N ASP A 53 -8.14 5.04 3.04
CA ASP A 53 -8.91 6.10 3.69
C ASP A 53 -8.87 7.35 2.83
N PHE A 54 -10.04 7.96 2.64
CA PHE A 54 -10.21 9.22 1.94
C PHE A 54 -10.72 10.31 2.88
N THR A 55 -10.67 11.57 2.43
CA THR A 55 -11.29 12.69 3.13
C THR A 55 -12.82 12.57 3.18
N ASP A 56 -13.46 13.22 4.16
CA ASP A 56 -14.89 13.08 4.42
C ASP A 56 -15.79 13.64 3.31
N ASP A 57 -15.27 14.56 2.49
CA ASP A 57 -15.98 15.22 1.39
C ASP A 57 -15.90 14.44 0.06
N VAL A 58 -15.27 13.26 0.04
CA VAL A 58 -15.15 12.45 -1.18
C VAL A 58 -16.49 11.82 -1.58
N ASP A 59 -16.83 11.88 -2.87
CA ASP A 59 -17.77 10.91 -3.44
C ASP A 59 -17.01 9.61 -3.71
N ILE A 60 -17.13 8.64 -2.81
CA ILE A 60 -16.36 7.40 -2.81
C ILE A 60 -16.54 6.56 -4.08
N ASN A 61 -17.63 6.75 -4.83
CA ASN A 61 -17.87 5.99 -6.06
C ASN A 61 -16.91 6.39 -7.19
N ILE A 62 -16.44 7.64 -7.19
CA ILE A 62 -15.47 8.15 -8.16
C ILE A 62 -14.12 7.42 -8.03
N PRO A 63 -13.40 7.46 -6.88
CA PRO A 63 -12.14 6.75 -6.74
C PRO A 63 -12.34 5.23 -6.82
N LYS A 64 -13.49 4.69 -6.38
CA LYS A 64 -13.80 3.26 -6.55
C LYS A 64 -13.73 2.83 -8.01
N TYR A 65 -14.39 3.59 -8.89
CA TYR A 65 -14.41 3.33 -10.32
C TYR A 65 -13.02 3.54 -10.94
N GLN A 66 -12.39 4.69 -10.68
CA GLN A 66 -11.06 5.02 -11.21
C GLN A 66 -10.00 3.98 -10.83
N ILE A 67 -9.97 3.54 -9.57
CA ILE A 67 -9.00 2.55 -9.10
C ILE A 67 -9.27 1.19 -9.74
N SER A 68 -10.54 0.78 -9.86
CA SER A 68 -10.88 -0.51 -10.47
C SER A 68 -10.47 -0.56 -11.95
N GLU A 69 -10.77 0.49 -12.70
CA GLU A 69 -10.48 0.57 -14.14
C GLU A 69 -9.00 0.74 -14.44
N ASN A 70 -8.31 1.68 -13.75
CA ASN A 70 -6.92 2.01 -14.07
C ASN A 70 -5.94 0.91 -13.66
N TYR A 71 -6.28 0.12 -12.63
CA TYR A 71 -5.35 -0.87 -12.08
C TYR A 71 -5.84 -2.32 -12.24
N ALA A 72 -6.99 -2.55 -12.87
CA ALA A 72 -7.58 -3.88 -13.06
C ALA A 72 -7.69 -4.67 -11.73
N VAL A 73 -8.16 -4.00 -10.68
CA VAL A 73 -8.31 -4.56 -9.33
C VAL A 73 -9.77 -4.61 -8.89
N THR A 74 -10.04 -5.48 -7.92
CA THR A 74 -11.34 -5.52 -7.26
C THR A 74 -11.41 -4.43 -6.20
N THR A 75 -12.47 -3.62 -6.25
CA THR A 75 -12.71 -2.56 -5.26
C THR A 75 -14.08 -2.71 -4.61
N SER A 76 -14.17 -2.42 -3.31
CA SER A 76 -15.43 -2.38 -2.57
C SER A 76 -15.42 -1.27 -1.54
N VAL A 77 -16.58 -0.67 -1.27
CA VAL A 77 -16.71 0.32 -0.20
C VAL A 77 -16.74 -0.43 1.13
N HIS A 78 -15.94 0.03 2.10
CA HIS A 78 -15.91 -0.58 3.42
C HIS A 78 -17.31 -0.58 4.06
N ARG A 79 -17.66 -1.68 4.74
CA ARG A 79 -19.02 -1.91 5.24
C ARG A 79 -19.51 -0.77 6.15
N TRP A 80 -18.62 -0.34 7.05
CA TRP A 80 -18.93 0.60 8.13
C TRP A 80 -18.48 2.04 7.88
N VAL A 81 -17.49 2.25 7.02
CA VAL A 81 -16.86 3.55 6.79
C VAL A 81 -17.02 3.88 5.32
N LYS A 82 -17.91 4.82 4.99
CA LYS A 82 -18.30 5.10 3.60
C LYS A 82 -17.25 5.87 2.81
N THR A 83 -16.24 6.42 3.49
CA THR A 83 -15.09 7.13 2.92
C THR A 83 -13.86 6.23 2.79
N LYS A 84 -14.02 4.91 2.94
CA LYS A 84 -12.93 3.93 2.86
C LYS A 84 -13.19 2.91 1.76
N LEU A 85 -12.16 2.61 0.97
CA LEU A 85 -12.18 1.53 -0.02
C LEU A 85 -11.32 0.35 0.43
N VAL A 86 -11.83 -0.85 0.20
CA VAL A 86 -11.06 -2.09 0.24
C VAL A 86 -10.70 -2.45 -1.19
N VAL A 87 -9.41 -2.63 -1.45
CA VAL A 87 -8.83 -2.92 -2.77
C VAL A 87 -8.06 -4.24 -2.71
N SER A 88 -8.30 -5.12 -3.68
CA SER A 88 -7.63 -6.42 -3.78
C SER A 88 -7.26 -6.74 -5.22
N GLY A 89 -6.01 -7.10 -5.46
CA GLY A 89 -5.54 -7.48 -6.79
C GLY A 89 -4.01 -7.40 -6.94
N LYS A 90 -3.53 -7.68 -8.14
CA LYS A 90 -2.10 -7.55 -8.46
C LYS A 90 -1.73 -6.07 -8.56
N MET A 91 -0.80 -5.62 -7.74
CA MET A 91 -0.39 -4.22 -7.72
C MET A 91 1.06 -4.07 -7.31
N SER A 92 1.78 -3.26 -8.08
CA SER A 92 3.17 -2.91 -7.85
C SER A 92 3.33 -1.69 -6.95
N VAL A 93 4.52 -1.50 -6.41
CA VAL A 93 4.88 -0.42 -5.47
C VAL A 93 4.66 0.96 -6.08
N ASP A 94 5.03 1.14 -7.35
CA ASP A 94 4.78 2.37 -8.11
C ASP A 94 3.29 2.74 -8.15
N LYS A 95 2.41 1.77 -8.42
CA LYS A 95 0.96 1.97 -8.45
C LYS A 95 0.38 2.28 -7.07
N ILE A 96 0.89 1.65 -6.01
CA ILE A 96 0.49 1.98 -4.62
C ILE A 96 0.84 3.45 -4.32
N LEU A 97 2.02 3.90 -4.73
CA LEU A 97 2.45 5.28 -4.55
C LEU A 97 1.65 6.27 -5.42
N GLU A 98 1.30 5.88 -6.64
CA GLU A 98 0.43 6.67 -7.52
C GLU A 98 -0.94 6.91 -6.88
N ILE A 99 -1.57 5.87 -6.32
CA ILE A 99 -2.83 5.98 -5.58
C ILE A 99 -2.65 6.89 -4.36
N ALA A 100 -1.56 6.72 -3.60
CA ALA A 100 -1.29 7.54 -2.41
C ALA A 100 -1.15 9.04 -2.74
N ASN A 101 -0.65 9.38 -3.92
CA ASN A 101 -0.48 10.76 -4.35
C ASN A 101 -1.80 11.49 -4.66
N HIS A 102 -2.92 10.76 -4.75
CA HIS A 102 -4.24 11.38 -4.92
C HIS A 102 -4.57 12.33 -3.76
N GLU A 103 -5.08 13.52 -4.07
CA GLU A 103 -5.32 14.58 -3.08
C GLU A 103 -6.27 14.17 -1.94
N LYS A 104 -7.32 13.42 -2.29
CA LYS A 104 -8.33 12.93 -1.34
C LYS A 104 -7.88 11.73 -0.51
N VAL A 105 -6.75 11.09 -0.82
CA VAL A 105 -6.24 9.95 -0.03
C VAL A 105 -5.53 10.46 1.21
N THR A 106 -5.89 9.94 2.37
CA THR A 106 -5.32 10.31 3.67
C THR A 106 -4.44 9.21 4.24
N LYS A 107 -4.78 7.94 3.99
CA LYS A 107 -4.02 6.79 4.49
C LYS A 107 -4.25 5.54 3.64
N ILE A 108 -3.22 4.71 3.51
CA ILE A 108 -3.26 3.38 2.92
C ILE A 108 -2.60 2.41 3.89
N ILE A 109 -3.33 1.36 4.26
CA ILE A 109 -2.82 0.25 5.08
C ILE A 109 -3.10 -1.07 4.38
N GLY A 110 -2.37 -2.12 4.73
CA GLY A 110 -2.64 -3.44 4.16
C GLY A 110 -1.47 -4.40 4.19
N TYR A 111 -1.58 -5.44 3.36
CA TYR A 111 -0.52 -6.43 3.20
C TYR A 111 -0.36 -6.84 1.73
N ALA A 112 0.82 -7.37 1.43
CA ALA A 112 1.19 -7.92 0.13
C ALA A 112 1.63 -9.38 0.30
N ASN A 113 1.19 -10.24 -0.61
CA ASN A 113 1.52 -11.66 -0.70
C ASN A 113 2.04 -11.98 -2.10
N ALA A 114 2.73 -13.13 -2.24
CA ALA A 114 3.07 -13.64 -3.55
C ALA A 114 1.80 -13.87 -4.38
N ALA A 115 1.85 -13.58 -5.68
CA ALA A 115 0.71 -13.70 -6.58
C ALA A 115 0.25 -15.15 -6.81
N HIS A 116 1.16 -16.10 -6.60
CA HIS A 116 0.96 -17.54 -6.77
C HIS A 116 1.19 -18.23 -5.43
N TYR A 117 0.23 -18.14 -4.51
CA TYR A 117 0.21 -18.96 -3.29
C TYR A 117 -1.22 -19.19 -2.80
#